data_AF-A0A521UCN5-F1
#
_entry.id   AF-A0A521UCN5-F1
#
_cell.length_a   1.000
_cell.length_b   1.000
_cell.length_c   1.000
_cell.angle_alpha   90.00
_cell.angle_beta   90.00
_cell.angle_gamma   90.00
#
_symmetry.space_group_name_H-M   'P 1'
#
loop_
_entity.id
_entity.type
_entity.pdbx_description
1 polymer ?
#
loop_
_entity_poly.entity_id
_entity_poly.type
_entity_poly.pdbx_seq_one_letter_code
_entity_poly.pdbx_strand_id
1 'polypeptide(L)'
;MKPTLPCILLTIVLMGTGGLSLAQPGDRIVVQDIKSLLKGAIEHGVARGVIVGEPATYIRQHFDTPAPIEVNVKSLHPLPQPGCHRLEVTTRQQAVLENGKREDKELVYQVSYCRDGSFPERGDRK
;
A
#
# COMPACT_ATOMS: atom_id res chain seq x y z
N MET A 1 55.52 19.25 35.41
CA MET A 1 54.81 19.16 36.70
C MET A 1 53.32 19.28 36.43
N LYS A 2 52.51 18.27 36.79
CA LYS A 2 51.03 18.29 36.76
C LYS A 2 50.52 19.09 37.96
N PRO A 3 49.35 19.72 37.86
CA PRO A 3 48.21 19.17 38.62
C PRO A 3 46.90 19.16 37.79
N THR A 4 46.25 18.01 37.60
CA THR A 4 45.22 17.38 38.46
C THR A 4 43.81 17.94 38.18
N LEU A 5 43.08 17.21 37.32
CA LEU A 5 41.62 17.25 37.13
C LEU A 5 40.87 16.91 38.43
N PRO A 6 39.63 17.41 38.57
CA PRO A 6 38.56 16.60 39.15
C PRO A 6 37.47 16.28 38.11
N CYS A 7 37.06 15.02 38.17
CA CYS A 7 35.92 14.42 37.51
C CYS A 7 34.66 15.29 37.55
N ILE A 8 34.10 15.59 36.39
CA ILE A 8 32.64 15.75 36.26
C ILE A 8 32.19 14.67 35.29
N LEU A 9 31.74 13.55 35.87
CA LEU A 9 30.96 12.51 35.21
C LEU A 9 29.61 13.12 34.83
N LEU A 10 29.44 13.51 33.57
CA LEU A 10 28.14 13.78 33.01
C LEU A 10 27.71 12.55 32.20
N THR A 11 27.09 11.58 32.88
CA THR A 11 26.36 10.49 32.24
C THR A 11 25.13 11.06 31.54
N ILE A 12 25.24 11.33 30.24
CA ILE A 12 24.07 11.55 29.38
C ILE A 12 23.54 10.17 28.99
N VAL A 13 22.59 9.66 29.78
CA VAL A 13 21.67 8.61 29.35
C VAL A 13 20.55 9.32 28.59
N LEU A 14 20.60 9.34 27.26
CA LEU A 14 19.44 9.68 26.45
C LEU A 14 18.77 8.37 26.01
N MET A 15 17.78 7.97 26.81
CA MET A 15 16.75 7.04 26.38
C MET A 15 15.97 7.62 25.20
N GLY A 16 15.71 6.78 24.20
CA GLY A 16 14.51 6.87 23.38
C GLY A 16 14.61 7.68 22.10
N THR A 17 14.53 6.98 20.97
CA THR A 17 13.37 7.09 20.07
C THR A 17 13.30 5.80 19.26
N GLY A 18 12.55 4.81 19.74
CA GLY A 18 12.00 3.81 18.84
C GLY A 18 11.11 4.56 17.86
N GLY A 19 11.53 4.63 16.59
CA GLY A 19 10.79 5.33 15.56
C GLY A 19 9.38 4.75 15.47
N LEU A 20 8.39 5.50 15.94
CA LEU A 20 7.02 5.34 15.49
C LEU A 20 7.04 5.63 13.99
N SER A 21 7.09 4.56 13.20
CA SER A 21 6.92 4.65 11.75
C SER A 21 5.46 5.04 11.51
N LEU A 22 5.20 6.35 11.51
CA LEU A 22 3.95 6.90 10.99
C LEU A 22 3.93 6.49 9.52
N ALA A 23 3.02 5.57 9.16
CA ALA A 23 2.79 5.16 7.79
C ALA A 23 2.56 6.42 6.96
N GLN A 24 3.58 6.87 6.22
CA GLN A 24 3.45 8.07 5.42
C GLN A 24 2.45 7.77 4.30
N PRO A 25 1.32 8.51 4.21
CA PRO A 25 0.47 8.48 3.03
C PRO A 25 1.26 9.18 1.92
N GLY A 26 2.23 8.48 1.35
CA GLY A 26 2.90 9.02 0.16
C GLY A 26 1.93 9.03 -1.00
N ASP A 27 2.30 9.79 -2.01
CA ASP A 27 1.39 10.36 -3.00
C ASP A 27 0.42 9.31 -3.57
N ARG A 28 -0.88 9.54 -3.36
CA ARG A 28 -1.97 8.78 -3.98
C ARG A 28 -2.33 9.46 -5.30
N ILE A 29 -2.29 8.71 -6.39
CA ILE A 29 -2.70 9.20 -7.71
C ILE A 29 -4.16 8.86 -8.01
N VAL A 30 -4.86 9.74 -8.73
CA VAL A 30 -6.20 9.46 -9.24
C VAL A 30 -6.09 8.62 -10.50
N VAL A 31 -6.76 7.47 -10.52
CA VAL A 31 -6.70 6.51 -11.65
C VAL A 31 -8.11 6.07 -12.05
N GLN A 32 -8.30 5.71 -13.32
CA GLN A 32 -9.58 5.18 -13.79
C GLN A 32 -9.71 3.67 -13.55
N ASP A 33 -8.59 2.97 -13.43
CA ASP A 33 -8.55 1.53 -13.26
C ASP A 33 -7.33 1.07 -12.44
N ILE A 34 -7.39 -0.17 -11.97
CA ILE A 34 -6.35 -0.74 -11.13
C ILE A 34 -5.08 -1.10 -11.91
N LYS A 35 -5.14 -1.33 -13.23
CA LYS A 35 -3.99 -1.79 -14.02
C LYS A 35 -2.86 -0.77 -14.00
N SER A 36 -3.19 0.53 -14.01
CA SER A 36 -2.20 1.60 -13.83
C SER A 36 -1.41 1.46 -12.52
N LEU A 37 -2.08 1.09 -11.42
CA LEU A 37 -1.43 0.88 -10.13
C LEU A 37 -0.60 -0.41 -10.12
N LEU A 38 -1.10 -1.50 -10.74
CA LEU A 38 -0.33 -2.74 -10.86
C LEU A 38 0.98 -2.52 -11.62
N LYS A 39 0.93 -1.80 -12.75
CA LYS A 39 2.12 -1.45 -13.54
C LYS A 39 3.07 -0.54 -12.78
N GLY A 40 2.55 0.50 -12.13
CA GLY A 40 3.37 1.39 -11.30
C GLY A 40 4.09 0.66 -10.17
N ALA A 41 3.44 -0.32 -9.53
CA ALA A 41 4.06 -1.13 -8.48
C ALA A 41 5.13 -2.10 -9.01
N ILE A 42 4.99 -2.59 -10.25
CA ILE A 42 6.05 -3.37 -10.91
C ILE A 42 7.29 -2.49 -11.15
N GLU A 43 7.10 -1.24 -11.56
CA GLU A 43 8.17 -0.31 -11.91
C GLU A 43 8.87 0.31 -10.68
N HIS A 44 8.10 0.60 -9.63
CA HIS A 44 8.57 1.37 -8.48
C HIS A 44 8.50 0.63 -7.14
N GLY A 45 8.05 -0.63 -7.15
CA GLY A 45 7.88 -1.45 -5.95
C GLY A 45 6.58 -1.20 -5.19
N VAL A 46 6.02 0.01 -5.26
CA VAL A 46 4.73 0.37 -4.66
C VAL A 46 3.98 1.35 -5.56
N ALA A 47 2.65 1.28 -5.55
CA ALA A 47 1.78 2.28 -6.14
C ALA A 47 0.54 2.47 -5.27
N ARG A 48 0.09 3.71 -5.10
CA ARG A 48 -1.08 4.04 -4.30
C ARG A 48 -1.98 4.95 -5.12
N GLY A 49 -3.27 4.71 -5.07
CA GLY A 49 -4.21 5.53 -5.81
C GLY A 49 -5.62 5.48 -5.29
N VAL A 50 -6.44 6.31 -5.92
CA VAL A 50 -7.89 6.37 -5.75
C VAL A 50 -8.52 6.05 -7.09
N ILE A 51 -9.36 5.01 -7.12
CA ILE A 51 -10.09 4.65 -8.34
C ILE A 51 -11.31 5.57 -8.48
N VAL A 52 -11.44 6.20 -9.64
CA VAL A 52 -12.54 7.10 -10.00
C VAL A 52 -13.20 6.66 -11.31
N GLY A 53 -14.25 7.37 -11.72
CA GLY A 53 -14.99 7.09 -12.95
C GLY A 53 -16.26 6.27 -12.71
N GLU A 54 -16.81 5.76 -13.81
CA GLU A 54 -18.08 5.02 -13.82
C GLU A 54 -18.04 3.78 -12.92
N PRO A 55 -17.02 2.89 -13.02
CA PRO A 55 -16.95 1.72 -12.14
C PRO A 55 -16.87 2.06 -10.65
N ALA A 56 -16.14 3.13 -10.29
CA ALA A 56 -16.06 3.59 -8.91
C ALA A 56 -17.39 4.17 -8.41
N THR A 57 -18.12 4.85 -9.30
CA THR A 57 -19.45 5.38 -9.02
C THR A 57 -20.44 4.25 -8.76
N TYR A 58 -20.44 3.22 -9.61
CA TYR A 58 -21.26 2.02 -9.43
C TYR A 58 -20.98 1.35 -8.07
N ILE A 59 -19.73 1.11 -7.72
CA ILE A 59 -19.36 0.49 -6.43
C ILE A 59 -19.83 1.35 -5.25
N ARG A 60 -19.62 2.67 -5.31
CA ARG A 60 -20.07 3.60 -4.27
C ARG A 60 -21.58 3.60 -4.09
N GLN A 61 -22.34 3.54 -5.18
CA GLN A 61 -23.80 3.47 -5.16
C GLN A 61 -24.28 2.11 -4.65
N HIS A 62 -23.67 1.02 -5.11
CA HIS A 62 -24.02 -0.34 -4.73
C HIS A 62 -23.91 -0.55 -3.22
N PHE A 63 -22.85 -0.01 -2.61
CA PHE A 63 -22.61 -0.09 -1.17
C PHE A 63 -23.03 1.16 -0.39
N ASP A 64 -23.81 2.07 -1.00
CA ASP A 64 -24.26 3.34 -0.41
C ASP A 64 -23.18 4.04 0.44
N THR A 65 -22.02 4.30 -0.14
CA THR A 65 -20.88 4.92 0.53
C THR A 65 -20.42 6.20 -0.17
N PRO A 66 -20.22 7.29 0.57
CA PRO A 66 -19.66 8.51 0.01
C PRO A 66 -18.15 8.39 -0.23
N ALA A 67 -17.47 7.42 0.41
CA ALA A 67 -16.03 7.32 0.46
C ALA A 67 -15.40 6.92 -0.89
N PRO A 68 -14.19 7.43 -1.20
CA PRO A 68 -13.42 6.97 -2.35
C PRO A 68 -12.94 5.53 -2.19
N ILE A 69 -12.65 4.87 -3.32
CA ILE A 69 -12.02 3.55 -3.34
C ILE A 69 -10.51 3.76 -3.31
N GLU A 70 -9.90 3.55 -2.15
CA GLU A 70 -8.45 3.66 -1.99
C GLU A 70 -7.80 2.31 -2.29
N VAL A 71 -6.75 2.32 -3.10
CA VAL A 71 -5.99 1.11 -3.46
C VAL A 71 -4.51 1.34 -3.19
N ASN A 72 -3.88 0.36 -2.53
CA ASN A 72 -2.45 0.25 -2.37
C ASN A 72 -1.99 -1.04 -3.03
N VAL A 73 -0.96 -0.95 -3.87
CA VAL A 73 -0.33 -2.09 -4.52
C VAL A 73 1.13 -2.14 -4.10
N LYS A 74 1.59 -3.32 -3.69
CA LYS A 74 2.98 -3.58 -3.32
C LYS A 74 3.51 -4.74 -4.14
N SER A 75 4.67 -4.56 -4.77
CA SER A 75 5.42 -5.66 -5.35
C SER A 75 6.06 -6.49 -4.24
N LEU A 76 5.70 -7.76 -4.17
CA LEU A 76 6.26 -8.70 -3.20
C LEU A 76 7.60 -9.25 -3.68
N HIS A 77 7.64 -9.81 -4.89
CA HIS A 77 8.85 -10.29 -5.53
C HIS A 77 8.66 -10.43 -7.05
N PRO A 78 9.75 -10.35 -7.85
CA PRO A 78 9.69 -10.71 -9.27
C PRO A 78 9.38 -12.19 -9.45
N LEU A 79 8.81 -12.54 -10.59
CA LEU A 79 8.56 -13.91 -11.02
C LEU A 79 9.64 -14.38 -12.01
N PRO A 80 9.77 -15.70 -12.26
CA PRO A 80 10.73 -16.21 -13.25
C PRO A 80 10.53 -15.66 -14.67
N GLN A 81 9.28 -15.31 -15.02
CA GLN A 81 8.97 -14.65 -16.30
C GLN A 81 9.38 -13.16 -16.23
N PRO A 82 10.24 -12.68 -17.15
CA PRO A 82 10.70 -11.29 -17.13
C PRO A 82 9.57 -10.28 -17.17
N GLY A 83 9.65 -9.27 -16.30
CA GLY A 83 8.65 -8.19 -16.22
C GLY A 83 7.35 -8.57 -15.50
N CYS A 84 7.26 -9.79 -14.95
CA CYS A 84 6.12 -10.23 -14.14
C CYS A 84 6.48 -10.27 -12.66
N HIS A 85 5.56 -9.84 -11.80
CA HIS A 85 5.75 -9.79 -10.36
C HIS A 85 4.55 -10.38 -9.64
N ARG A 86 4.78 -10.92 -8.44
CA ARG A 86 3.73 -11.17 -7.46
C ARG A 86 3.43 -9.86 -6.74
N LEU A 87 2.19 -9.41 -6.79
CA LEU A 87 1.72 -8.17 -6.19
C LEU A 87 0.73 -8.46 -5.07
N GLU A 88 0.75 -7.67 -4.02
CA GLU A 88 -0.32 -7.57 -3.04
C GLU A 88 -1.12 -6.30 -3.31
N VAL A 89 -2.44 -6.44 -3.33
CA VAL A 89 -3.39 -5.34 -3.48
C VAL A 89 -4.19 -5.22 -2.18
N THR A 90 -4.22 -4.03 -1.62
CA THR A 90 -5.08 -3.66 -0.50
C THR A 90 -6.06 -2.59 -0.98
N THR A 91 -7.35 -2.91 -1.00
CA THR A 91 -8.44 -1.98 -1.28
C THR A 91 -9.13 -1.60 0.01
N ARG A 92 -9.33 -0.30 0.26
CA ARG A 92 -10.03 0.23 1.43
C ARG A 92 -11.15 1.16 1.01
N GLN A 93 -12.27 1.07 1.71
CA GLN A 93 -13.37 2.00 1.56
C GLN A 93 -14.07 2.16 2.91
N GLN A 94 -14.29 3.41 3.31
CA GLN A 94 -14.95 3.72 4.57
C GLN A 94 -16.47 3.68 4.41
N ALA A 95 -17.17 3.51 5.52
CA ALA A 95 -18.62 3.68 5.61
C ALA A 95 -19.43 2.90 4.55
N VAL A 96 -18.98 1.69 4.18
CA VAL A 96 -19.67 0.77 3.27
C VAL A 96 -20.91 0.21 3.96
N LEU A 97 -22.08 0.32 3.32
CA LEU A 97 -23.32 -0.31 3.75
C LEU A 97 -23.43 -1.70 3.13
N GLU A 98 -23.41 -2.72 3.98
CA GLU A 98 -23.56 -4.12 3.57
C GLU A 98 -24.43 -4.84 4.61
N ASN A 99 -25.44 -5.60 4.14
CA ASN A 99 -26.39 -6.31 5.01
C ASN A 99 -27.02 -5.42 6.11
N GLY A 100 -27.29 -4.15 5.77
CA GLY A 100 -27.89 -3.17 6.70
C GLY A 100 -26.92 -2.58 7.73
N LYS A 101 -25.63 -2.94 7.69
CA LYS A 101 -24.61 -2.44 8.61
C LYS A 101 -23.60 -1.57 7.88
N ARG A 102 -23.28 -0.41 8.47
CA ARG A 102 -22.29 0.53 7.93
C ARG A 102 -20.95 0.36 8.63
N GLU A 103 -19.91 0.03 7.88
CA GLU A 103 -18.57 -0.24 8.40
C GLU A 103 -17.47 0.16 7.41
N ASP A 104 -16.25 0.32 7.91
CA ASP A 104 -15.07 0.40 7.05
C ASP A 104 -14.69 -1.00 6.58
N LYS A 105 -14.44 -1.14 5.28
CA LYS A 105 -14.06 -2.42 4.67
C LYS A 105 -12.66 -2.35 4.10
N GLU A 106 -11.95 -3.45 4.24
CA GLU A 106 -10.65 -3.70 3.64
C GLU A 106 -10.67 -5.05 2.94
N LEU A 107 -10.16 -5.10 1.71
CA LEU A 107 -9.93 -6.32 0.96
C LEU A 107 -8.45 -6.40 0.59
N VAL A 108 -7.78 -7.46 1.04
CA VAL A 108 -6.39 -7.76 0.71
C VAL A 108 -6.34 -9.04 -0.12
N TYR A 109 -5.68 -8.98 -1.28
CA TYR A 109 -5.47 -10.14 -2.13
C TYR A 109 -4.12 -10.05 -2.84
N GLN A 110 -3.66 -11.18 -3.37
CA GLN A 110 -2.44 -11.21 -4.17
C GLN A 110 -2.74 -11.64 -5.60
N VAL A 111 -2.04 -11.05 -6.55
CA VAL A 111 -2.18 -11.30 -7.98
C VAL A 111 -0.80 -11.33 -8.63
N SER A 112 -0.60 -12.24 -9.57
CA SER A 112 0.57 -12.22 -10.43
C SER A 112 0.27 -11.39 -11.67
N TYR A 113 1.07 -10.37 -11.97
CA TYR A 113 0.80 -9.46 -13.08
C TYR A 113 2.09 -9.07 -13.81
N CYS A 114 2.00 -8.85 -15.11
CA CYS A 114 3.12 -8.49 -15.96
C CYS A 114 3.04 -7.03 -16.42
N ARG A 115 4.20 -6.40 -16.63
CA ARG A 115 4.31 -4.99 -17.05
C ARG A 115 3.58 -4.69 -18.36
N ASP A 116 3.54 -5.67 -19.27
CA ASP A 116 2.80 -5.58 -20.53
C ASP A 116 1.28 -5.60 -20.36
N GLY A 117 0.79 -5.95 -19.17
CA GLY A 117 -0.61 -6.02 -18.81
C GLY A 117 -1.22 -7.42 -18.88
N SER A 118 -0.41 -8.44 -19.20
CA SER A 118 -0.80 -9.84 -19.20
C SER A 118 -0.70 -10.47 -17.81
N PHE A 119 -1.24 -11.68 -17.70
CA PHE A 119 -1.00 -12.57 -16.57
C PHE A 119 0.07 -13.59 -16.99
N PRO A 120 0.96 -14.03 -16.07
CA PRO A 120 2.00 -14.98 -16.41
C PRO A 120 1.41 -16.34 -16.83
N GLU A 121 2.07 -17.02 -17.78
CA GLU A 121 1.59 -18.27 -18.38
C GLU A 121 1.50 -19.42 -17.37
N ARG A 122 2.40 -19.42 -16.38
CA ARG A 122 2.28 -20.27 -15.19
C ARG A 122 1.55 -19.45 -14.12
N GLY A 123 0.23 -19.58 -14.15
CA GLY A 123 -0.65 -19.00 -13.15
C GLY A 123 -0.36 -19.54 -11.75
N ASP A 124 -0.86 -18.78 -10.78
CA ASP A 124 -0.80 -18.83 -9.31
C ASP A 124 -1.11 -20.19 -8.65
N ARG A 125 -0.55 -21.28 -9.17
CA ARG A 125 -0.68 -22.62 -8.60
C ARG A 125 0.14 -22.65 -7.32
N LYS A 126 -0.58 -22.52 -6.20
CA LYS A 126 -0.15 -23.06 -4.91
C LYS A 126 0.15 -24.55 -5.04
#